data_AF-A0A7D5MPG8-F1
#
_entry.id   AF-A0A7D5MPG8-F1
#
_cell.length_a   1.000
_cell.length_b   1.000
_cell.length_c   1.000
_cell.angle_alpha   90.00
_cell.angle_beta   90.00
_cell.angle_gamma   90.00
#
_symmetry.space_group_name_H-M   'P 1'
#
loop_
_entity.id
_entity.type
_entity.pdbx_description
1 polymer ?
#
loop_
_entity_poly.entity_id
_entity_poly.type
_entity_poly.pdbx_seq_one_letter_code
_entity_poly.pdbx_strand_id
1 'polypeptide(L)'
;MNFYKVQVGIFKGAAKDYKEQLEHGFKLDDEHYLRVFPVWFSFKGNAAVHLSTGKAAALCGNFLKDKELMNIAEQLFWIVGKNPFGQSIIWGEGSNYAQLYTALPGEVVGGIPVGMQSRFNEDTPYWPQINTATYKELWGAPAARWLSLIAEF
;
A
#
# COMPACT_ATOMS: atom_id res chain seq x y z
N MET A 1 -26.15 -5.52 -13.60
CA MET A 1 -25.82 -4.82 -12.33
C MET A 1 -24.52 -4.05 -12.55
N ASN A 2 -24.45 -2.75 -12.26
CA ASN A 2 -23.24 -1.94 -12.49
C ASN A 2 -22.26 -2.14 -11.32
N PHE A 3 -21.11 -2.78 -11.58
CA PHE A 3 -20.07 -3.05 -10.59
C PHE A 3 -19.65 -1.77 -9.83
N TYR A 4 -19.40 -0.68 -10.55
CA TYR A 4 -18.91 0.57 -9.97
C TYR A 4 -19.88 1.18 -8.96
N LYS A 5 -21.17 1.16 -9.29
CA LYS A 5 -22.21 1.72 -8.42
C LYS A 5 -22.42 0.88 -7.17
N VAL A 6 -22.39 -0.44 -7.31
CA VAL A 6 -22.79 -1.37 -6.25
C VAL A 6 -21.63 -1.71 -5.33
N GLN A 7 -20.45 -1.99 -5.88
CA GLN A 7 -19.32 -2.54 -5.12
C GLN A 7 -18.37 -1.46 -4.59
N VAL A 8 -18.25 -0.33 -5.30
CA VAL A 8 -17.30 0.75 -4.94
C VAL A 8 -17.97 2.11 -4.73
N GLY A 9 -19.30 2.20 -4.87
CA GLY A 9 -20.06 3.42 -4.57
C GLY A 9 -19.82 4.60 -5.52
N ILE A 10 -19.31 4.35 -6.74
CA ILE A 10 -18.99 5.41 -7.71
C ILE A 10 -20.08 5.53 -8.76
N PHE A 11 -20.59 6.75 -8.93
CA PHE A 11 -21.73 7.02 -9.79
C PHE A 11 -21.35 7.53 -11.19
N LYS A 12 -20.15 8.11 -11.36
CA LYS A 12 -19.62 8.65 -12.63
C LYS A 12 -18.09 8.57 -12.65
N GLY A 13 -17.47 8.56 -13.83
CA GLY A 13 -16.01 8.69 -13.99
C GLY A 13 -15.18 7.41 -13.83
N ALA A 14 -15.66 6.41 -13.06
CA ALA A 14 -14.89 5.22 -12.71
C ALA A 14 -14.21 4.47 -13.88
N ALA A 15 -14.92 4.30 -15.00
CA ALA A 15 -14.35 3.59 -16.16
C ALA A 15 -13.23 4.38 -16.84
N LYS A 16 -13.34 5.72 -16.84
CA LYS A 16 -12.30 6.61 -17.37
C LYS A 16 -11.09 6.58 -16.45
N ASP A 17 -11.29 6.75 -15.14
CA ASP A 17 -10.19 6.72 -14.16
C ASP A 17 -9.50 5.35 -14.11
N TYR A 18 -10.25 4.26 -14.26
CA TYR A 18 -9.70 2.91 -14.37
C TYR A 18 -8.75 2.81 -15.57
N LYS A 19 -9.19 3.27 -16.74
CA LYS A 19 -8.40 3.23 -17.96
C LYS A 19 -7.15 4.10 -17.84
N GLU A 20 -7.28 5.34 -17.37
CA GLU A 20 -6.13 6.24 -17.18
C GLU A 20 -5.12 5.67 -16.19
N GLN A 21 -5.59 5.06 -15.10
CA GLN A 21 -4.71 4.36 -14.19
C GLN A 21 -3.98 3.22 -14.92
N LEU A 22 -4.68 2.30 -15.59
CA LEU A 22 -3.97 1.24 -16.32
C LEU A 22 -2.91 1.77 -17.30
N GLU A 23 -3.25 2.80 -18.07
CA GLU A 23 -2.36 3.41 -19.07
C GLU A 23 -1.14 4.11 -18.48
N HIS A 24 -1.19 4.58 -17.23
CA HIS A 24 -0.03 5.11 -16.50
C HIS A 24 0.84 4.03 -15.83
N GLY A 25 0.44 2.76 -15.90
CA GLY A 25 1.29 1.63 -15.53
C GLY A 25 2.26 1.23 -16.63
N PHE A 26 2.85 0.05 -16.48
CA PHE A 26 3.70 -0.57 -17.49
C PHE A 26 2.86 -1.51 -18.35
N LYS A 27 2.63 -1.16 -19.63
CA LYS A 27 1.96 -2.05 -20.59
C LYS A 27 2.86 -3.26 -20.88
N LEU A 28 2.37 -4.47 -20.59
CA LEU A 28 3.10 -5.71 -20.83
C LEU A 28 2.77 -6.29 -22.21
N ASP A 29 1.48 -6.30 -22.56
CA ASP A 29 0.95 -6.74 -23.84
C ASP A 29 -0.39 -6.01 -24.12
N ASP A 30 -1.17 -6.49 -25.08
CA ASP A 30 -2.44 -5.85 -25.48
C ASP A 30 -3.54 -5.88 -24.41
N GLU A 31 -3.46 -6.79 -23.44
CA GLU A 31 -4.49 -6.99 -22.41
C GLU A 31 -3.97 -6.79 -20.97
N HIS A 32 -2.65 -6.81 -20.75
CA HIS A 32 -2.06 -6.80 -19.42
C HIS A 32 -1.19 -5.57 -19.13
N TYR A 33 -1.31 -5.08 -17.89
CA TYR A 33 -0.54 -3.98 -17.35
C TYR A 33 0.03 -4.37 -15.98
N LEU A 34 1.30 -4.03 -15.75
CA LEU A 34 1.93 -4.08 -14.43
C LEU A 34 1.83 -2.71 -13.78
N ARG A 35 1.53 -2.67 -12.48
CA ARG A 35 1.52 -1.45 -11.69
C ARG A 35 2.18 -1.65 -10.34
N VAL A 36 2.78 -0.58 -9.83
CA VAL A 36 3.32 -0.48 -8.47
C VAL A 36 2.17 -0.37 -7.46
N PHE A 37 1.18 0.46 -7.77
CA PHE A 37 0.00 0.66 -6.92
C PHE A 37 -1.25 0.01 -7.52
N PRO A 38 -2.16 -0.51 -6.67
CA PRO A 38 -3.47 -0.99 -7.13
C PRO A 38 -4.23 0.08 -7.90
N VAL A 39 -5.15 -0.37 -8.77
CA VAL A 39 -6.13 0.54 -9.37
C VAL A 39 -7.13 0.95 -8.29
N TRP A 40 -7.25 2.25 -8.09
CA TRP A 40 -8.09 2.83 -7.06
C TRP A 40 -9.47 3.18 -7.62
N PHE A 41 -10.49 2.94 -6.79
CA PHE A 41 -11.85 3.36 -7.05
C PHE A 41 -12.32 4.29 -5.93
N SER A 42 -12.42 3.78 -4.71
CA SER A 42 -12.89 4.53 -3.53
C SER A 42 -11.82 4.62 -2.45
N PHE A 43 -11.45 3.48 -1.88
CA PHE A 43 -10.50 3.39 -0.78
C PHE A 43 -9.06 3.28 -1.29
N LYS A 44 -8.15 4.00 -0.63
CA LYS A 44 -6.72 4.02 -0.97
C LYS A 44 -5.87 3.67 0.24
N GLY A 45 -4.67 3.18 -0.04
CA GLY A 45 -3.80 2.52 0.96
C GLY A 45 -3.66 1.04 0.63
N ASN A 46 -2.42 0.56 0.56
CA ASN A 46 -2.10 -0.80 0.12
C ASN A 46 -1.06 -1.52 0.99
N ALA A 47 -0.75 -1.04 2.20
CA ALA A 47 0.30 -1.65 3.02
C ALA A 47 0.04 -3.14 3.29
N ALA A 48 -1.20 -3.53 3.55
CA ALA A 48 -1.54 -4.95 3.74
C ALA A 48 -1.26 -5.80 2.48
N VAL A 49 -1.52 -5.28 1.29
CA VAL A 49 -1.28 -5.97 0.01
C VAL A 49 0.22 -6.07 -0.24
N HIS A 50 0.92 -4.93 -0.17
CA HIS A 50 2.37 -4.79 -0.29
C HIS A 50 3.14 -5.72 0.66
N LEU A 51 2.74 -5.78 1.92
CA LEU A 51 3.38 -6.64 2.91
C LEU A 51 3.02 -8.12 2.71
N SER A 52 1.84 -8.42 2.16
CA SER A 52 1.48 -9.80 1.81
C SER A 52 2.31 -10.31 0.64
N THR A 53 2.58 -9.48 -0.36
CA THR A 53 3.49 -9.83 -1.47
C THR A 53 4.92 -9.99 -0.98
N GLY A 54 5.38 -9.13 -0.07
CA GLY A 54 6.67 -9.30 0.60
C GLY A 54 6.77 -10.63 1.37
N LYS A 55 5.73 -11.00 2.13
CA LYS A 55 5.65 -12.30 2.83
C LYS A 55 5.68 -13.49 1.87
N ALA A 56 4.96 -13.42 0.76
CA ALA A 56 5.00 -14.47 -0.25
C ALA A 56 6.41 -14.61 -0.85
N ALA A 57 7.06 -13.48 -1.18
CA ALA A 57 8.42 -13.46 -1.67
C ALA A 57 9.41 -14.05 -0.66
N ALA A 58 9.30 -13.69 0.63
CA ALA A 58 10.16 -14.21 1.69
C ALA A 58 10.01 -15.73 1.86
N LEU A 59 8.78 -16.23 1.91
CA LEU A 59 8.50 -17.67 2.00
C LEU A 59 9.08 -18.44 0.81
N CYS A 60 8.88 -17.93 -0.41
CA CYS A 60 9.43 -18.53 -1.62
C CYS A 60 10.96 -18.46 -1.62
N GLY A 61 11.56 -17.33 -1.23
CA GLY A 61 13.01 -17.15 -1.13
C GLY A 61 13.64 -18.11 -0.14
N ASN A 62 13.04 -18.26 1.05
CA ASN A 62 13.48 -19.21 2.07
C ASN A 62 13.38 -20.67 1.61
N PHE A 63 12.31 -21.03 0.90
CA PHE A 63 12.09 -22.37 0.36
C PHE A 63 13.06 -22.70 -0.79
N LEU A 64 13.20 -21.79 -1.76
CA LEU A 64 14.01 -21.96 -2.98
C LEU A 64 15.48 -21.63 -2.78
N LYS A 65 15.87 -21.05 -1.63
CA LYS A 65 17.21 -20.49 -1.37
C LYS A 65 17.59 -19.37 -2.33
N ASP A 66 16.60 -18.56 -2.70
CA ASP A 66 16.73 -17.48 -3.66
C ASP A 66 16.92 -16.13 -2.94
N LYS A 67 18.10 -15.54 -3.11
CA LYS A 67 18.45 -14.24 -2.53
C LYS A 67 17.71 -13.08 -3.18
N GLU A 68 17.37 -13.18 -4.45
CA GLU A 68 16.64 -12.12 -5.16
C GLU A 68 15.22 -12.00 -4.59
N LEU A 69 14.55 -13.12 -4.33
CA LEU A 69 13.25 -13.14 -3.65
C LEU A 69 13.32 -12.57 -2.23
N MET A 70 14.41 -12.83 -1.49
CA MET A 70 14.62 -12.22 -0.18
C MET A 70 14.87 -10.71 -0.27
N ASN A 71 15.58 -10.25 -1.29
CA ASN A 71 15.75 -8.82 -1.55
C ASN A 71 14.42 -8.14 -1.91
N ILE A 72 13.52 -8.83 -2.63
CA ILE A 72 12.17 -8.33 -2.90
C ILE A 72 11.34 -8.25 -1.61
N ALA A 73 11.51 -9.21 -0.70
CA ALA A 73 10.83 -9.21 0.61
C ALA A 73 11.21 -8.03 1.52
N GLU A 74 12.35 -7.38 1.27
CA GLU A 74 12.75 -6.12 1.92
C GLU A 74 11.77 -4.96 1.68
N GLN A 75 10.71 -5.16 0.90
CA GLN A 75 9.52 -4.31 0.85
C GLN A 75 9.01 -3.90 2.23
N LEU A 76 9.25 -4.69 3.30
CA LEU A 76 8.93 -4.28 4.68
C LEU A 76 9.61 -2.97 5.11
N PHE A 77 10.80 -2.67 4.58
CA PHE A 77 11.56 -1.47 4.93
C PHE A 77 10.91 -0.19 4.39
N TRP A 78 10.08 -0.30 3.35
CA TRP A 78 9.24 0.80 2.88
C TRP A 78 8.41 1.41 4.02
N ILE A 79 7.90 0.54 4.92
CA ILE A 79 7.05 0.93 6.05
C ILE A 79 7.81 1.73 7.10
N VAL A 80 9.11 1.47 7.29
CA VAL A 80 9.94 2.15 8.30
C VAL A 80 10.82 3.27 7.71
N GLY A 81 10.53 3.70 6.48
CA GLY A 81 11.15 4.91 5.91
C GLY A 81 12.16 4.68 4.78
N LYS A 82 12.39 3.45 4.30
CA LYS A 82 13.13 3.18 3.05
C LYS A 82 12.23 3.48 1.84
N ASN A 83 11.77 4.73 1.77
CA ASN A 83 10.90 5.26 0.73
C ASN A 83 11.36 6.68 0.33
N PRO A 84 10.92 7.22 -0.83
CA PRO A 84 11.38 8.53 -1.33
C PRO A 84 11.11 9.72 -0.40
N PHE A 85 10.28 9.57 0.62
CA PHE A 85 9.95 10.62 1.58
C PHE A 85 10.82 10.57 2.85
N GLY A 86 11.61 9.51 3.04
CA GLY A 86 12.40 9.32 4.26
C GLY A 86 11.53 9.34 5.53
N GLN A 87 10.32 8.80 5.42
CA GLN A 87 9.27 8.91 6.42
C GLN A 87 8.77 7.53 6.82
N SER A 88 8.87 7.19 8.11
CA SER A 88 8.19 6.01 8.63
C SER A 88 6.69 6.18 8.53
N ILE A 89 6.01 5.11 8.15
CA ILE A 89 4.55 5.04 8.10
C ILE A 89 4.01 4.57 9.46
N ILE A 90 4.88 4.06 10.34
CA ILE A 90 4.54 3.63 11.70
C ILE A 90 4.61 4.84 12.64
N TRP A 91 3.53 5.09 13.38
CA TRP A 91 3.54 6.15 14.39
C TRP A 91 4.48 5.81 15.54
N GLY A 92 5.47 6.67 15.81
CA GLY A 92 6.40 6.51 16.93
C GLY A 92 7.53 5.50 16.70
N GLU A 93 7.72 5.01 15.48
CA GLU A 93 8.87 4.19 15.07
C GLU A 93 9.61 4.89 13.92
N GLY A 94 10.94 4.81 13.92
CA GLY A 94 11.76 5.48 12.90
C GLY A 94 11.77 7.01 13.06
N SER A 95 11.66 7.73 11.95
CA SER A 95 11.72 9.20 11.92
C SER A 95 10.72 9.78 10.92
N ASN A 96 10.39 11.07 11.12
CA ASN A 96 9.48 11.84 10.27
C ASN A 96 8.07 11.24 10.12
N TYR A 97 7.61 10.36 11.01
CA TYR A 97 6.28 9.74 10.90
C TYR A 97 5.15 10.79 10.92
N ALA A 98 4.12 10.60 10.06
CA ALA A 98 2.99 11.52 9.98
C ALA A 98 1.92 11.20 11.02
N GLN A 99 1.14 12.21 11.37
CA GLN A 99 -0.09 12.01 12.13
C GLN A 99 -1.04 11.05 11.40
N LEU A 100 -1.59 10.11 12.16
CA LEU A 100 -2.50 9.10 11.65
C LEU A 100 -3.95 9.48 11.93
N TYR A 101 -4.86 8.92 11.14
CA TYR A 101 -6.30 9.09 11.35
C TYR A 101 -6.75 8.09 12.40
N THR A 102 -7.08 8.59 13.59
CA THR A 102 -7.45 7.77 14.75
C THR A 102 -8.79 8.25 15.32
N ALA A 103 -9.88 7.65 14.85
CA ALA A 103 -11.24 8.15 15.12
C ALA A 103 -11.61 8.23 16.60
N LEU A 104 -11.10 7.31 17.43
CA LEU A 104 -11.44 7.22 18.86
C LEU A 104 -10.21 7.21 19.79
N PRO A 105 -9.14 6.42 19.56
CA PRO A 105 -8.12 6.22 20.58
C PRO A 105 -7.05 7.33 20.64
N GLY A 106 -7.08 8.31 19.73
CA GLY A 106 -5.94 9.21 19.53
C GLY A 106 -4.74 8.49 18.92
N GLU A 107 -3.59 9.16 18.86
CA GLU A 107 -2.37 8.57 18.28
C GLU A 107 -1.80 7.46 19.17
N VAL A 108 -1.49 6.31 18.56
CA VAL A 108 -1.02 5.11 19.26
C VAL A 108 0.35 4.71 18.72
N VAL A 109 1.35 4.64 19.59
CA VAL A 109 2.71 4.19 19.24
C VAL A 109 2.65 2.77 18.67
N GLY A 110 3.36 2.54 17.57
CA GLY A 110 3.30 1.29 16.81
C GLY A 110 2.10 1.21 15.86
N GLY A 111 1.26 2.24 15.78
CA GLY A 111 0.13 2.30 14.87
C GLY A 111 0.59 2.27 13.41
N ILE A 112 0.08 1.30 12.63
CA ILE A 112 0.34 1.17 11.20
C ILE A 112 -0.95 1.45 10.44
N PRO A 113 -0.97 2.44 9.54
CA PRO A 113 -2.18 2.78 8.80
C PRO A 113 -2.39 1.86 7.59
N VAL A 114 -3.52 2.02 6.89
CA VAL A 114 -3.81 1.26 5.66
C VAL A 114 -2.68 1.40 4.62
N GLY A 115 -2.00 2.54 4.57
CA GLY A 115 -0.71 2.67 3.89
C GLY A 115 -0.60 3.93 3.05
N MET A 116 -0.11 3.79 1.82
CA MET A 116 0.11 4.90 0.91
C MET A 116 -0.80 4.80 -0.31
N GLN A 117 -1.08 5.95 -0.92
CA GLN A 117 -1.79 6.03 -2.19
C GLN A 117 -0.87 6.51 -3.32
N SER A 118 -1.24 6.22 -4.57
CA SER A 118 -0.58 6.86 -5.70
C SER A 118 -1.06 8.30 -5.88
N ARG A 119 -0.29 9.09 -6.64
CA ARG A 119 -0.64 10.47 -7.01
C ARG A 119 -1.79 10.46 -8.01
N PHE A 120 -3.01 10.72 -7.59
CA PHE A 120 -4.19 10.74 -8.47
C PHE A 120 -4.33 9.44 -9.28
N ASN A 121 -4.32 9.53 -10.62
CA ASN A 121 -4.36 8.40 -11.55
C ASN A 121 -2.96 7.91 -11.97
N GLU A 122 -1.89 8.52 -11.47
CA GLU A 122 -0.50 8.10 -11.73
C GLU A 122 -0.16 6.78 -11.02
N ASP A 123 1.00 6.23 -11.33
CA ASP A 123 1.60 5.09 -10.63
C ASP A 123 2.82 5.47 -9.78
N THR A 124 2.84 6.71 -9.29
CA THR A 124 3.90 7.25 -8.43
C THR A 124 3.43 7.39 -6.98
N PRO A 125 4.30 7.16 -5.99
CA PRO A 125 3.95 7.27 -4.58
C PRO A 125 3.56 8.72 -4.23
N TYR A 126 2.54 8.88 -3.38
CA TYR A 126 2.06 10.19 -2.97
C TYR A 126 1.73 10.23 -1.48
N TRP A 127 2.22 11.26 -0.81
CA TRP A 127 1.94 11.53 0.60
C TRP A 127 0.97 12.72 0.76
N PRO A 128 -0.32 12.47 1.00
CA PRO A 128 -1.29 13.53 1.16
C PRO A 128 -1.13 14.22 2.51
N GLN A 129 -1.23 15.54 2.53
CA GLN A 129 -1.16 16.30 3.79
C GLN A 129 -2.43 16.14 4.63
N ILE A 130 -3.58 15.95 3.98
CA ILE A 130 -4.85 15.73 4.65
C ILE A 130 -4.79 14.46 5.51
N ASN A 131 -5.20 14.58 6.77
CA ASN A 131 -5.40 13.46 7.69
C ASN A 131 -6.85 13.00 7.60
N THR A 132 -7.10 11.87 6.93
CA THR A 132 -8.45 11.37 6.68
C THR A 132 -8.46 9.84 6.58
N ALA A 133 -9.66 9.28 6.61
CA ALA A 133 -9.88 7.85 6.54
C ALA A 133 -9.35 7.23 5.24
N THR A 134 -9.14 5.92 5.33
CA THR A 134 -8.41 5.03 4.41
C THR A 134 -6.89 5.11 4.59
N TYR A 135 -6.13 5.79 3.74
CA TYR A 135 -4.68 5.64 3.71
C TYR A 135 -3.96 5.98 5.03
N LYS A 136 -4.46 6.93 5.84
CA LYS A 136 -3.91 7.26 7.18
C LYS A 136 -4.63 6.57 8.34
N GLU A 137 -5.72 5.84 8.08
CA GLU A 137 -6.50 5.17 9.12
C GLU A 137 -5.79 3.94 9.66
N LEU A 138 -5.83 3.74 10.97
CA LEU A 138 -5.26 2.56 11.62
C LEU A 138 -6.07 1.30 11.32
N TRP A 139 -5.42 0.28 10.77
CA TRP A 139 -6.02 -1.01 10.49
C TRP A 139 -5.13 -2.13 11.06
N GLY A 140 -5.76 -3.18 11.61
CA GLY A 140 -5.02 -4.32 12.16
C GLY A 140 -4.30 -5.17 11.11
N ALA A 141 -4.82 -5.20 9.87
CA ALA A 141 -4.27 -6.03 8.80
C ALA A 141 -2.83 -5.63 8.39
N PRO A 142 -2.50 -4.36 8.11
CA PRO A 142 -1.12 -3.92 7.89
C PRO A 142 -0.17 -4.35 9.01
N ALA A 143 -0.56 -4.16 10.27
CA ALA A 143 0.28 -4.51 11.42
C ALA A 143 0.55 -6.02 11.50
N ALA A 144 -0.49 -6.84 11.34
CA ALA A 144 -0.35 -8.29 11.32
C ALA A 144 0.57 -8.77 10.17
N ARG A 145 0.45 -8.16 8.97
CA ARG A 145 1.29 -8.50 7.82
C ARG A 145 2.74 -8.07 8.00
N TRP A 146 2.98 -6.91 8.59
CA TRP A 146 4.34 -6.43 8.85
C TRP A 146 5.07 -7.34 9.85
N LEU A 147 4.43 -7.66 10.98
CA LEU A 147 4.97 -8.60 11.96
C LEU A 147 5.18 -10.00 11.37
N SER A 148 4.23 -10.47 10.56
CA SER A 148 4.36 -11.75 9.87
C SER A 148 5.53 -11.80 8.91
N LEU A 149 5.79 -10.73 8.15
CA LEU A 149 6.91 -10.64 7.21
C LEU A 149 8.25 -10.58 7.94
N ILE A 150 8.36 -9.80 9.02
CA ILE A 150 9.60 -9.73 9.80
C ILE A 150 10.05 -11.09 10.31
N ALA A 151 9.12 -11.97 10.69
CA ALA A 151 9.43 -13.30 11.18
C ALA A 151 10.10 -14.24 10.14
N GLU A 152 10.26 -13.82 8.89
CA GLU A 152 10.95 -14.58 7.83
C GLU A 152 12.45 -14.23 7.68
N PHE A 153 12.92 -13.22 8.41
CA PHE A 153 14.32 -12.76 8.43
C PHE A 153 14.99 -13.12 9.75
#